data_AF-A0A938B138-F1
#
_entry.id   AF-A0A938B138-F1
#
_cell.length_a   1.000
_cell.length_b   1.000
_cell.length_c   1.000
_cell.angle_alpha   90.00
_cell.angle_beta   90.00
_cell.angle_gamma   90.00
#
_symmetry.space_group_name_H-M   'P 1'
#
loop_
_entity.id
_entity.type
_entity.pdbx_description
1 polymer ?
#
loop_
_entity_poly.entity_id
_entity_poly.type
_entity_poly.pdbx_seq_one_letter_code
_entity_poly.pdbx_strand_id
1 'polypeptide(L)'
;MPVITLGIDTAGRSGSVALVDETQVLTSCYVQQAPTLSVHLMRLIDTMCAQVACQIQDFAGLAVSLGPGGFTSLRVALATAQGLALGIGKPLVGCTTFEALVASTAGWQGMVCPILDARRGEVYAALYHRENTTMHETVPGMVTTPEALCTLVTERTLFVGSGVRLYAPFFTARLGAQAICLERFAEGTLAASVAQLGQARLGTSGPPGSTVLKPLYIRAADARLPRHPPIVAEHASPSEETAAGG
;
A
#
# COMPACT_ATOMS: atom_id res chain seq x y z
N MET A 1 -9.10 10.57 27.04
CA MET A 1 -9.53 9.58 26.03
C MET A 1 -8.27 9.12 25.31
N PRO A 2 -8.17 7.83 24.92
CA PRO A 2 -7.00 7.31 24.20
C PRO A 2 -6.80 8.04 22.87
N VAL A 3 -5.55 8.22 22.46
CA VAL A 3 -5.18 8.88 21.20
C VAL A 3 -5.33 7.86 20.05
N ILE A 4 -6.50 7.86 19.41
CA ILE A 4 -6.83 6.89 18.35
C ILE A 4 -6.23 7.33 17.01
N THR A 5 -5.57 6.41 16.33
CA THR A 5 -5.09 6.60 14.94
C THR A 5 -5.71 5.56 14.02
N LEU A 6 -6.20 6.03 12.87
CA LEU A 6 -6.72 5.19 11.79
C LEU A 6 -5.58 4.84 10.83
N GLY A 7 -5.34 3.55 10.60
CA GLY A 7 -4.43 3.05 9.58
C GLY A 7 -5.18 2.41 8.41
N ILE A 8 -4.73 2.68 7.18
CA ILE A 8 -5.31 2.14 5.95
C ILE A 8 -4.20 1.54 5.08
N ASP A 9 -4.34 0.27 4.71
CA ASP A 9 -3.48 -0.38 3.71
C ASP A 9 -4.32 -1.03 2.61
N THR A 10 -4.04 -0.67 1.37
CA THR A 10 -4.68 -1.25 0.17
C THR A 10 -3.65 -1.58 -0.91
N ALA A 11 -2.37 -1.67 -0.54
CA ALA A 11 -1.27 -1.90 -1.47
C ALA A 11 -1.27 -3.32 -2.05
N GLY A 12 -1.75 -4.32 -1.30
CA GLY A 12 -1.79 -5.71 -1.71
C GLY A 12 -2.95 -6.08 -2.65
N ARG A 13 -3.13 -7.39 -2.89
CA ARG A 13 -4.36 -7.94 -3.50
C ARG A 13 -5.53 -7.82 -2.53
N SER A 14 -5.24 -8.00 -1.25
CA SER A 14 -6.08 -7.68 -0.11
C SER A 14 -5.74 -6.32 0.45
N GLY A 15 -6.58 -5.84 1.36
CA GLY A 15 -6.27 -4.67 2.17
C GLY A 15 -6.81 -4.81 3.58
N SER A 16 -6.39 -3.88 4.44
CA SER A 16 -6.80 -3.82 5.83
C SER A 16 -7.05 -2.39 6.27
N VAL A 17 -7.81 -2.26 7.35
CA VAL A 17 -8.05 -1.02 8.09
C VAL A 17 -7.91 -1.34 9.57
N ALA A 18 -7.31 -0.45 10.34
CA ALA A 18 -7.15 -0.64 11.78
C ALA A 18 -7.37 0.66 12.54
N LEU A 19 -7.96 0.55 13.73
CA LEU A 19 -7.93 1.59 14.76
C LEU A 19 -6.96 1.14 15.85
N VAL A 20 -6.02 2.01 16.18
CA VAL A 20 -4.93 1.73 17.12
C VAL A 20 -4.85 2.86 18.14
N ASP A 21 -4.66 2.53 19.41
CA ASP A 21 -4.30 3.48 20.47
C ASP A 21 -2.79 3.42 20.75
N GLU A 22 -2.29 4.11 21.77
CA GLU A 22 -0.86 4.18 22.08
C GLU A 22 -0.23 2.83 22.48
N THR A 23 -1.05 1.84 22.80
CA THR A 23 -0.63 0.57 23.41
C THR A 23 -1.02 -0.67 22.60
N GLN A 24 -2.12 -0.61 21.84
CA GLN A 24 -2.72 -1.79 21.24
C GLN A 24 -3.58 -1.48 20.01
N VAL A 25 -3.88 -2.53 19.26
CA VAL A 25 -4.89 -2.50 18.20
C VAL A 25 -6.28 -2.62 18.85
N LEU A 26 -7.11 -1.60 18.67
CA LEU A 26 -8.48 -1.57 19.20
C LEU A 26 -9.43 -2.43 18.35
N THR A 27 -9.32 -2.31 17.03
CA THR A 27 -10.06 -3.14 16.07
C THR A 27 -9.34 -3.13 14.72
N SER A 28 -9.51 -4.20 13.95
CA SER A 28 -8.96 -4.31 12.60
C SER A 28 -9.90 -5.07 11.69
N CYS A 29 -10.00 -4.64 10.45
CA CYS A 29 -10.75 -5.31 9.40
C CYS A 29 -9.79 -5.69 8.26
N TYR A 30 -9.91 -6.93 7.78
CA TYR A 30 -9.21 -7.44 6.61
C TYR A 30 -10.22 -7.79 5.52
N VAL A 31 -9.91 -7.38 4.29
CA VAL A 31 -10.71 -7.69 3.12
C VAL A 31 -9.80 -8.27 2.07
N GLN A 32 -10.09 -9.50 1.62
CA GLN A 32 -9.26 -10.23 0.67
C GLN A 32 -9.13 -9.55 -0.70
N GLN A 33 -10.08 -8.68 -1.05
CA GLN A 33 -10.08 -7.88 -2.28
C GLN A 33 -9.92 -6.40 -1.96
N ALA A 34 -8.74 -5.84 -2.16
CA ALA A 34 -8.44 -4.43 -1.94
C ALA A 34 -9.37 -3.46 -2.71
N PRO A 35 -9.83 -3.76 -3.96
CA PRO A 35 -10.83 -2.92 -4.62
C PRO A 35 -12.15 -2.85 -3.86
N THR A 36 -12.61 -3.99 -3.31
CA THR A 36 -13.82 -4.05 -2.48
C THR A 36 -13.66 -3.24 -1.20
N LEU A 37 -12.51 -3.33 -0.54
CA LEU A 37 -12.19 -2.49 0.61
C LEU A 37 -12.29 -1.01 0.26
N SER A 38 -11.67 -0.61 -0.86
CA SER A 38 -11.62 0.80 -1.28
C SER A 38 -13.03 1.37 -1.52
N VAL A 39 -13.94 0.58 -2.08
CA VAL A 39 -15.34 0.96 -2.30
C VAL A 39 -16.15 1.07 -1.00
N HIS A 40 -15.87 0.22 -0.01
CA HIS A 40 -16.60 0.16 1.26
C HIS A 40 -15.87 0.84 2.43
N LEU A 41 -14.76 1.52 2.18
CA LEU A 41 -13.83 2.00 3.19
C LEU A 41 -14.51 2.84 4.28
N MET A 42 -15.31 3.84 3.89
CA MET A 42 -16.01 4.71 4.84
C MET A 42 -17.03 3.95 5.70
N ARG A 43 -17.73 2.97 5.13
CA ARG A 43 -18.70 2.14 5.88
C ARG A 43 -17.97 1.23 6.88
N LEU A 44 -16.82 0.70 6.50
CA LEU A 44 -16.01 -0.13 7.38
C LEU A 44 -15.43 0.69 8.53
N ILE A 45 -14.95 1.91 8.27
CA ILE A 45 -14.51 2.84 9.31
C ILE A 45 -15.66 3.14 10.28
N ASP A 46 -16.86 3.45 9.77
CA ASP A 46 -18.05 3.70 10.60
C ASP A 46 -18.41 2.50 11.49
N THR A 47 -18.39 1.29 10.91
CA THR A 47 -18.63 0.04 11.65
C THR A 47 -17.59 -0.16 12.75
N MET A 48 -16.31 0.09 12.46
CA MET A 48 -15.21 -0.06 13.41
C MET A 48 -15.28 0.97 14.54
N CYS A 49 -15.64 2.22 14.23
CA CYS A 49 -15.90 3.26 15.22
C CYS A 49 -17.01 2.84 16.20
N ALA A 50 -18.11 2.29 15.68
CA ALA A 50 -19.20 1.79 16.51
C ALA A 50 -18.77 0.64 17.44
N GLN A 51 -17.89 -0.26 16.98
CA GLN A 51 -17.38 -1.38 17.78
C GLN A 51 -16.56 -0.94 19.00
N VAL A 52 -15.84 0.18 18.88
CA VAL A 52 -14.96 0.70 19.95
C VAL A 52 -15.54 1.95 20.62
N ALA A 53 -16.80 2.26 20.34
CA ALA A 53 -17.54 3.39 20.89
C ALA A 53 -16.83 4.75 20.72
N CYS A 54 -16.23 4.99 19.55
CA CYS A 54 -15.63 6.27 19.17
C CYS A 54 -16.33 6.87 17.94
N GLN A 55 -16.01 8.12 17.63
CA GLN A 55 -16.37 8.80 16.40
C GLN A 55 -15.13 9.13 15.58
N ILE A 56 -15.29 9.38 14.28
CA ILE A 56 -14.18 9.83 13.43
C ILE A 56 -13.52 11.12 13.92
N GLN A 57 -14.26 11.95 14.67
CA GLN A 57 -13.75 13.19 15.25
C GLN A 57 -12.79 12.96 16.42
N ASP A 58 -12.85 11.79 17.05
CA ASP A 58 -11.98 11.40 18.16
C ASP A 58 -10.60 10.97 17.68
N PHE A 59 -10.42 10.77 16.38
CA PHE A 59 -9.11 10.43 15.82
C PHE A 59 -8.12 11.57 16.05
N ALA A 60 -6.92 11.23 16.48
CA ALA A 60 -5.80 12.14 16.56
C ALA A 60 -5.17 12.40 15.18
N GLY A 61 -5.26 11.42 14.29
CA GLY A 61 -4.78 11.50 12.93
C GLY A 61 -5.02 10.22 12.14
N LEU A 62 -4.63 10.26 10.88
CA LEU A 62 -4.76 9.16 9.94
C LEU A 62 -3.39 8.79 9.38
N ALA A 63 -3.23 7.52 9.03
CA ALA A 63 -2.06 7.00 8.36
C ALA A 63 -2.48 6.10 7.19
N VAL A 64 -1.77 6.23 6.07
CA VAL A 64 -2.08 5.48 4.85
C VAL A 64 -0.82 4.92 4.21
N SER A 65 -0.90 3.67 3.74
CA SER A 65 0.12 3.05 2.92
C SER A 65 0.14 3.70 1.53
N LEU A 66 1.30 4.20 1.11
CA LEU A 66 1.49 4.90 -0.16
C LEU A 66 1.90 3.98 -1.30
N GLY A 67 2.22 2.71 -1.02
CA GLY A 67 2.80 1.78 -2.00
C GLY A 67 4.28 1.49 -1.75
N PRO A 68 4.92 0.68 -2.62
CA PRO A 68 4.41 0.17 -3.89
C PRO A 68 3.28 -0.86 -3.73
N GLY A 69 2.48 -1.05 -4.79
CA GLY A 69 1.33 -1.97 -4.76
C GLY A 69 0.29 -1.74 -5.85
N GLY A 70 -0.96 -2.11 -5.59
CA GLY A 70 -2.11 -1.95 -6.48
C GLY A 70 -2.40 -0.48 -6.79
N PHE A 71 -2.16 -0.08 -8.05
CA PHE A 71 -2.29 1.32 -8.48
C PHE A 71 -3.66 1.93 -8.20
N THR A 72 -4.74 1.24 -8.58
CA THR A 72 -6.11 1.73 -8.44
C THR A 72 -6.51 1.81 -6.97
N SER A 73 -6.25 0.76 -6.19
CA SER A 73 -6.63 0.69 -4.78
C SER A 73 -5.87 1.71 -3.93
N LEU A 74 -4.58 1.94 -4.21
CA LEU A 74 -3.78 2.98 -3.56
C LEU A 74 -4.35 4.39 -3.82
N ARG A 75 -4.74 4.70 -5.07
CA ARG A 75 -5.32 6.02 -5.39
C ARG A 75 -6.66 6.24 -4.68
N VAL A 76 -7.54 5.25 -4.71
CA VAL A 76 -8.86 5.37 -4.08
C VAL A 76 -8.70 5.51 -2.57
N ALA A 77 -7.90 4.66 -1.93
CA ALA A 77 -7.67 4.73 -0.48
C ALA A 77 -7.02 6.05 -0.05
N LEU A 78 -6.01 6.52 -0.80
CA LEU A 78 -5.35 7.80 -0.51
C LEU A 78 -6.32 8.98 -0.66
N ALA A 79 -7.11 9.01 -1.73
CA ALA A 79 -8.10 10.06 -1.94
C ALA A 79 -9.17 10.07 -0.83
N THR A 80 -9.64 8.89 -0.41
CA THR A 80 -10.55 8.77 0.73
C THR A 80 -9.92 9.25 2.04
N ALA A 81 -8.67 8.85 2.32
CA ALA A 81 -7.96 9.28 3.52
C ALA A 81 -7.72 10.79 3.55
N GLN A 82 -7.34 11.39 2.41
CA GLN A 82 -7.17 12.84 2.25
C GLN A 82 -8.50 13.59 2.45
N GLY A 83 -9.58 13.13 1.82
CA GLY A 83 -10.89 13.72 1.97
C GLY A 83 -11.41 13.63 3.41
N LEU A 84 -11.21 12.48 4.06
CA LEU A 84 -11.58 12.28 5.47
C LEU A 84 -10.77 13.22 6.37
N ALA A 85 -9.43 13.16 6.31
CA ALA A 85 -8.54 14.00 7.11
C ALA A 85 -8.86 15.49 6.97
N LEU A 86 -9.10 15.96 5.74
CA LEU A 86 -9.53 17.33 5.48
C LEU A 86 -10.89 17.63 6.13
N GLY A 87 -11.88 16.74 5.96
CA GLY A 87 -13.24 16.92 6.49
C GLY A 87 -13.32 16.93 8.02
N ILE A 88 -12.47 16.17 8.70
CA ILE A 88 -12.40 16.13 10.18
C ILE A 88 -11.32 17.06 10.77
N GLY A 89 -10.58 17.79 9.93
CA GLY A 89 -9.52 18.70 10.37
C GLY A 89 -8.36 18.01 11.09
N LYS A 90 -8.04 16.76 10.73
CA LYS A 90 -6.98 15.96 11.36
C LYS A 90 -5.78 15.77 10.44
N PRO A 91 -4.57 15.64 10.99
CA PRO A 91 -3.37 15.33 10.21
C PRO A 91 -3.46 13.95 9.53
N LEU A 92 -2.83 13.85 8.36
CA LEU A 92 -2.69 12.62 7.58
C LEU A 92 -1.21 12.43 7.24
N VAL A 93 -0.67 11.26 7.55
CA VAL A 93 0.70 10.88 7.23
C VAL A 93 0.72 9.65 6.33
N GLY A 94 1.76 9.55 5.51
CA GLY A 94 1.99 8.40 4.65
C GLY A 94 3.18 7.58 5.12
N CYS A 95 3.14 6.26 4.86
CA CYS A 95 4.30 5.38 4.93
C CYS A 95 4.34 4.48 3.69
N THR A 96 5.50 3.93 3.37
CA THR A 96 5.59 2.94 2.29
C THR A 96 5.06 1.58 2.76
N THR A 97 4.64 0.75 1.80
CA THR A 97 4.28 -0.65 2.10
C THR A 97 5.47 -1.41 2.69
N PHE A 98 6.70 -1.06 2.29
CA PHE A 98 7.92 -1.64 2.85
C PHE A 98 8.08 -1.30 4.32
N GLU A 99 7.91 -0.04 4.71
CA GLU A 99 7.97 0.40 6.11
C GLU A 99 6.94 -0.36 6.96
N ALA A 100 5.70 -0.50 6.47
CA ALA A 100 4.65 -1.24 7.18
C ALA A 100 5.00 -2.73 7.33
N LEU A 101 5.56 -3.35 6.29
CA LEU A 101 6.01 -4.74 6.34
C LEU A 101 7.16 -4.94 7.33
N VAL A 102 8.17 -4.07 7.33
CA VAL A 102 9.28 -4.16 8.27
C VAL A 102 8.81 -3.90 9.70
N ALA A 103 7.93 -2.92 9.92
CA ALA A 103 7.34 -2.64 11.23
C ALA A 103 6.60 -3.84 11.81
N SER A 104 5.87 -4.59 10.98
CA SER A 104 5.15 -5.81 11.38
C SER A 104 6.04 -6.94 11.90
N THR A 105 7.36 -6.86 11.67
CA THR A 105 8.35 -7.84 12.14
C THR A 105 9.00 -7.44 13.46
N ALA A 106 8.21 -6.89 14.40
CA ALA A 106 8.72 -6.31 15.65
C ALA A 106 9.63 -7.21 16.50
N GLY A 107 9.44 -8.52 16.43
CA GLY A 107 10.27 -9.51 17.14
C GLY A 107 11.59 -9.86 16.46
N TRP A 108 11.91 -9.30 15.28
CA TRP A 108 13.14 -9.58 14.55
C TRP A 108 14.18 -8.47 14.73
N GLN A 109 15.46 -8.83 14.74
CA GLN A 109 16.61 -7.93 14.77
C GLN A 109 17.59 -8.31 13.66
N GLY A 110 18.21 -7.32 13.01
CA GLY A 110 19.07 -7.51 11.84
C GLY A 110 18.34 -7.28 10.52
N MET A 111 18.78 -7.97 9.46
CA MET A 111 18.30 -7.71 8.10
C MET A 111 16.87 -8.20 7.84
N VAL A 112 16.07 -7.32 7.23
CA VAL A 112 14.69 -7.57 6.79
C VAL A 112 14.56 -7.14 5.33
N CYS A 113 14.04 -8.03 4.48
CA CYS A 113 13.74 -7.77 3.09
C CYS A 113 12.22 -7.85 2.87
N PRO A 114 11.49 -6.71 2.93
CA PRO A 114 10.09 -6.69 2.54
C PRO A 114 9.97 -6.90 1.03
N ILE A 115 9.14 -7.86 0.63
CA ILE A 115 8.92 -8.24 -0.76
C ILE A 115 7.45 -8.33 -1.11
N LEU A 116 7.09 -7.75 -2.25
CA LEU A 116 5.76 -7.79 -2.83
C LEU A 116 5.86 -8.31 -4.28
N ASP A 117 4.84 -9.04 -4.73
CA ASP A 117 4.74 -9.46 -6.13
C ASP A 117 4.60 -8.23 -7.06
N ALA A 118 5.58 -7.99 -7.94
CA ALA A 118 5.51 -6.95 -8.96
C ALA A 118 4.96 -7.47 -10.30
N ARG A 119 4.50 -8.72 -10.34
CA ARG A 119 4.09 -9.47 -11.54
C ARG A 119 5.26 -9.68 -12.51
N ARG A 120 5.03 -10.45 -13.57
CA ARG A 120 5.99 -10.71 -14.66
C ARG A 120 7.32 -11.33 -14.17
N GLY A 121 7.27 -12.08 -13.07
CA GLY A 121 8.48 -12.71 -12.51
C GLY A 121 9.37 -11.76 -11.70
N GLU A 122 8.89 -10.56 -11.38
CA GLU A 122 9.63 -9.55 -10.64
C GLU A 122 9.00 -9.30 -9.26
N VAL A 123 9.79 -8.70 -8.38
CA VAL A 123 9.38 -8.30 -7.03
C VAL A 123 9.64 -6.81 -6.82
N TYR A 124 8.74 -6.17 -6.07
CA TYR A 124 9.08 -4.94 -5.36
C TYR A 124 9.82 -5.35 -4.10
N ALA A 125 11.03 -4.86 -3.90
CA ALA A 125 11.85 -5.21 -2.76
C ALA A 125 12.64 -4.00 -2.24
N ALA A 126 13.01 -4.07 -0.97
CA ALA A 126 13.97 -3.18 -0.33
C ALA A 126 14.76 -4.00 0.69
N LEU A 127 15.85 -3.45 1.23
CA LEU A 127 16.54 -4.07 2.36
C LEU A 127 16.61 -3.06 3.52
N TYR A 128 16.22 -3.52 4.70
CA TYR A 128 16.27 -2.75 5.93
C TYR A 128 17.13 -3.48 6.95
N HIS A 129 17.93 -2.74 7.71
CA HIS A 129 18.54 -3.23 8.93
C HIS A 129 17.72 -2.72 10.12
N ARG A 130 17.24 -3.66 10.95
CA ARG A 130 16.47 -3.34 12.16
C ARG A 130 17.35 -3.47 13.39
N GLU A 131 17.36 -2.40 14.18
CA GLU A 131 18.02 -2.36 15.49
C GLU A 131 17.07 -1.73 16.50
N ASN A 132 16.64 -2.51 17.48
CA ASN A 132 15.60 -2.17 18.44
C ASN A 132 14.29 -1.77 17.73
N THR A 133 13.86 -0.52 17.94
CA THR A 133 12.69 0.11 17.31
C THR A 133 13.02 0.84 16.03
N THR A 134 14.31 0.99 15.69
CA THR A 134 14.77 1.76 14.55
C THR A 134 14.92 0.87 13.32
N MET A 135 14.52 1.39 12.17
CA MET A 135 14.60 0.72 10.89
C MET A 135 15.42 1.60 9.94
N HIS A 136 16.53 1.08 9.45
CA HIS A 136 17.41 1.78 8.52
C HIS A 136 17.30 1.15 7.14
N GLU A 137 16.86 1.92 6.14
CA GLU A 137 16.87 1.46 4.76
C GLU A 137 18.33 1.39 4.27
N THR A 138 18.79 0.18 3.93
CA THR A 138 20.14 -0.10 3.43
C THR A 138 20.18 -0.18 1.91
N VAL A 139 19.11 -0.68 1.31
CA VAL A 139 18.88 -0.66 -0.14
C VAL A 139 17.50 -0.05 -0.38
N PRO A 140 17.43 1.08 -1.11
CA PRO A 140 16.16 1.71 -1.44
C PRO A 140 15.19 0.78 -2.16
N GLY A 141 13.90 1.06 -1.98
CA GLY A 141 12.83 0.41 -2.71
C GLY A 141 13.06 0.33 -4.22
N MET A 142 13.05 -0.88 -4.76
CA MET A 142 13.30 -1.17 -6.17
C MET A 142 12.34 -2.20 -6.74
N VAL A 143 12.37 -2.34 -8.06
CA VAL A 143 11.77 -3.45 -8.81
C VAL A 143 12.92 -4.27 -9.37
N THR A 144 12.91 -5.57 -9.11
CA THR A 144 13.99 -6.45 -9.56
C THR A 144 13.52 -7.89 -9.74
N THR A 145 14.36 -8.77 -10.28
CA THR A 145 14.09 -10.20 -10.31
C THR A 145 14.48 -10.85 -8.97
N PRO A 146 13.86 -11.98 -8.57
CA PRO A 146 14.30 -12.73 -7.39
C PRO A 146 15.78 -13.12 -7.44
N GLU A 147 16.30 -13.43 -8.62
CA GLU A 147 17.71 -13.78 -8.81
C GLU A 147 18.65 -12.61 -8.52
N ALA A 148 18.37 -11.43 -9.09
CA ALA A 148 19.16 -10.23 -8.82
C ALA A 148 18.99 -9.75 -7.36
N LEU A 149 17.83 -9.95 -6.74
CA LEU A 149 17.65 -9.67 -5.31
C LEU A 149 18.58 -10.53 -4.43
N CYS A 150 18.78 -11.81 -4.78
CA CYS A 150 19.65 -12.70 -4.01
C CYS A 150 21.11 -12.20 -3.96
N THR A 151 21.59 -11.48 -4.97
CA THR A 151 22.98 -10.98 -4.98
C THR A 151 23.21 -9.84 -3.99
N LEU A 152 22.15 -9.19 -3.52
CA LEU A 152 22.20 -8.12 -2.53
C LEU A 152 22.14 -8.64 -1.09
N VAL A 153 21.84 -9.93 -0.90
CA VAL A 153 21.71 -10.55 0.42
C VAL A 153 23.07 -11.08 0.85
N THR A 154 23.71 -10.37 1.77
CA THR A 154 25.08 -10.69 2.23
C THR A 154 25.09 -11.43 3.58
N GLU A 155 23.98 -11.39 4.32
CA GLU A 155 23.84 -11.99 5.64
C GLU A 155 22.43 -12.54 5.86
N ARG A 156 22.20 -13.12 7.05
CA ARG A 156 20.91 -13.73 7.40
C ARG A 156 19.79 -12.70 7.38
N THR A 157 18.82 -12.89 6.50
CA THR A 157 17.79 -11.91 6.16
C THR A 157 16.39 -12.52 6.29
N LEU A 158 15.51 -11.80 6.99
CA LEU A 158 14.09 -12.12 7.08
C LEU A 158 13.34 -11.58 5.86
N PHE A 159 12.80 -12.44 5.02
CA PHE A 159 11.92 -12.07 3.92
C PHE A 159 10.47 -12.03 4.41
N VAL A 160 9.78 -10.92 4.17
CA VAL A 160 8.39 -10.67 4.64
C VAL A 160 7.53 -10.06 3.53
N GLY A 161 6.24 -10.38 3.51
CA GLY A 161 5.27 -9.80 2.57
C GLY A 161 4.72 -10.80 1.55
N SER A 162 3.81 -10.32 0.71
CA SER A 162 3.04 -11.17 -0.20
C SER A 162 3.90 -11.88 -1.25
N GLY A 163 5.06 -11.31 -1.60
CA GLY A 163 6.02 -11.93 -2.52
C GLY A 163 6.65 -13.22 -1.95
N VAL A 164 6.72 -13.36 -0.63
CA VAL A 164 7.34 -14.54 0.02
C VAL A 164 6.62 -15.82 -0.36
N ARG A 165 5.28 -15.80 -0.40
CA ARG A 165 4.48 -16.99 -0.76
C ARG A 165 4.81 -17.56 -2.13
N LEU A 166 5.23 -16.70 -3.07
CA LEU A 166 5.57 -17.08 -4.43
C LEU A 166 7.02 -17.52 -4.57
N TYR A 167 7.93 -16.84 -3.86
CA TYR A 167 9.37 -16.94 -4.10
C TYR A 167 10.18 -17.58 -2.95
N ALA A 168 9.54 -17.97 -1.83
CA ALA A 168 10.24 -18.61 -0.72
C ALA A 168 11.03 -19.87 -1.14
N PRO A 169 10.49 -20.81 -1.94
CA PRO A 169 11.27 -21.96 -2.40
C PRO A 169 12.53 -21.56 -3.18
N PHE A 170 12.44 -20.50 -3.99
CA PHE A 170 13.56 -19.96 -4.75
C PHE A 170 14.62 -19.36 -3.83
N PHE A 171 14.22 -18.49 -2.88
CA PHE A 171 15.16 -17.88 -1.93
C PHE A 171 15.84 -18.92 -1.06
N THR A 172 15.09 -19.88 -0.52
CA THR A 172 15.65 -20.98 0.28
C THR A 172 16.64 -21.83 -0.51
N ALA A 173 16.33 -22.16 -1.76
CA ALA A 173 17.24 -22.92 -2.62
C ALA A 173 18.52 -22.15 -2.97
N ARG A 174 18.42 -20.83 -3.20
CA ARG A 174 19.54 -20.00 -3.65
C ARG A 174 20.45 -19.51 -2.52
N LEU A 175 19.86 -19.15 -1.38
CA LEU A 175 20.53 -18.51 -0.24
C LEU A 175 20.73 -19.44 0.97
N GLY A 176 20.08 -20.61 0.97
CA GLY A 176 20.17 -21.57 2.07
C GLY A 176 19.81 -20.95 3.42
N ALA A 177 20.69 -21.10 4.41
CA ALA A 177 20.48 -20.63 5.77
C ALA A 177 20.41 -19.08 5.91
N GLN A 178 20.83 -18.32 4.88
CA GLN A 178 20.70 -16.87 4.89
C GLN A 178 19.25 -16.42 4.68
N ALA A 179 18.40 -17.22 4.02
CA ALA A 179 17.00 -16.86 3.79
C ALA A 179 16.10 -17.38 4.92
N ILE A 180 15.49 -16.46 5.66
CA ILE A 180 14.41 -16.77 6.59
C ILE A 180 13.11 -16.26 5.99
N CYS A 181 12.28 -17.15 5.45
CA CYS A 181 11.07 -16.77 4.73
C CYS A 181 9.83 -16.83 5.63
N LEU A 182 9.19 -15.68 5.88
CA LEU A 182 7.91 -15.63 6.60
C LEU A 182 6.75 -15.95 5.66
N GLU A 183 6.60 -17.23 5.30
CA GLU A 183 5.60 -17.69 4.32
C GLU A 183 4.15 -17.45 4.76
N ARG A 184 3.91 -17.44 6.08
CA ARG A 184 2.60 -17.18 6.69
C ARG A 184 2.56 -15.76 7.25
N PHE A 185 2.58 -14.79 6.36
CA PHE A 185 2.37 -13.40 6.74
C PHE A 185 0.89 -13.09 6.95
N ALA A 186 0.55 -12.47 8.08
CA ALA A 186 -0.79 -12.02 8.42
C ALA A 186 -1.08 -10.68 7.73
N GLU A 187 -1.38 -10.71 6.43
CA GLU A 187 -1.63 -9.52 5.59
C GLU A 187 -2.70 -8.57 6.17
N GLY A 188 -3.63 -9.09 6.99
CA GLY A 188 -4.62 -8.28 7.71
C GLY A 188 -4.09 -7.37 8.81
N THR A 189 -2.82 -7.48 9.17
CA THR A 189 -2.19 -6.67 10.23
C THR A 189 -1.46 -5.44 9.70
N LEU A 190 -1.33 -5.28 8.37
CA LEU A 190 -0.56 -4.18 7.78
C LEU A 190 -1.13 -2.82 8.14
N ALA A 191 -2.46 -2.65 8.15
CA ALA A 191 -3.06 -1.39 8.57
C ALA A 191 -2.75 -1.02 10.03
N ALA A 192 -2.59 -2.00 10.92
CA ALA A 192 -2.16 -1.72 12.29
C ALA A 192 -0.71 -1.21 12.31
N SER A 193 0.18 -1.82 11.51
CA SER A 193 1.56 -1.33 11.37
C SER A 193 1.61 0.08 10.75
N VAL A 194 0.75 0.36 9.76
CA VAL A 194 0.57 1.70 9.18
C VAL A 194 0.11 2.71 10.23
N ALA A 195 -0.89 2.36 11.05
CA ALA A 195 -1.38 3.23 12.13
C ALA A 195 -0.29 3.54 13.17
N GLN A 196 0.47 2.53 13.60
CA GLN A 196 1.56 2.67 14.58
C GLN A 196 2.70 3.55 14.06
N LEU A 197 3.13 3.33 12.81
CA LEU A 197 4.09 4.22 12.13
C LEU A 197 3.53 5.64 12.00
N GLY A 198 2.22 5.73 11.77
CA GLY A 198 1.46 6.96 11.75
C GLY A 198 1.58 7.75 13.05
N GLN A 199 1.24 7.14 14.19
CA GLN A 199 1.33 7.76 15.51
C GLN A 199 2.70 8.40 15.76
N ALA A 200 3.79 7.67 15.45
CA ALA A 200 5.15 8.17 15.61
C ALA A 200 5.44 9.42 14.74
N ARG A 201 4.87 9.50 13.53
CA ARG A 201 5.04 10.64 12.61
C ARG A 201 4.12 11.79 12.92
N LEU A 202 2.92 11.53 13.42
CA LEU A 202 1.91 12.54 13.72
C LEU A 202 2.41 13.56 14.76
N GLY A 203 3.15 13.09 15.77
CA GLY A 203 3.79 13.98 16.76
C GLY A 203 4.86 14.91 16.17
N THR A 204 5.33 14.65 14.95
CA THR A 204 6.35 15.43 14.23
C THR A 204 5.80 16.14 12.99
N SER A 205 4.54 15.90 12.62
CA SER A 205 3.94 16.42 11.40
C SER A 205 3.46 17.87 11.56
N GLY A 206 3.58 18.66 10.48
CA GLY A 206 3.02 20.01 10.40
C GLY A 206 1.49 20.05 10.46
N PRO A 207 0.87 21.24 10.41
CA PRO A 207 -0.58 21.39 10.56
C PRO A 207 -1.37 20.61 9.49
N PRO A 208 -2.62 20.21 9.78
CA PRO A 208 -3.49 19.49 8.85
C PRO A 208 -3.54 20.17 7.46
N GLY A 209 -3.42 19.39 6.40
CA GLY A 209 -3.49 19.89 5.02
C GLY A 209 -2.19 20.50 4.46
N SER A 210 -1.09 20.57 5.24
CA SER A 210 0.17 21.14 4.77
C SER A 210 0.90 20.30 3.70
N THR A 211 0.49 19.05 3.47
CA THR A 211 1.19 18.14 2.56
C THR A 211 0.22 17.28 1.77
N VAL A 212 0.19 17.48 0.45
CA VAL A 212 -0.52 16.59 -0.47
C VAL A 212 0.32 15.34 -0.68
N LEU A 213 -0.03 14.28 0.04
CA LEU A 213 0.53 12.95 -0.17
C LEU A 213 0.25 12.44 -1.59
N LYS A 214 1.20 11.69 -2.15
CA LYS A 214 1.11 11.06 -3.47
C LYS A 214 1.43 9.58 -3.35
N PRO A 215 0.81 8.69 -4.14
CA PRO A 215 1.19 7.29 -4.17
C PRO A 215 2.64 7.11 -4.64
N LEU A 216 3.33 6.15 -4.05
CA LEU A 216 4.66 5.72 -4.45
C LEU A 216 4.55 4.68 -5.58
N TYR A 217 4.96 5.08 -6.78
CA TYR A 217 5.04 4.21 -7.94
C TYR A 217 6.51 3.96 -8.31
N ILE A 218 7.04 2.79 -7.94
CA ILE A 218 8.40 2.39 -8.32
C ILE A 218 8.43 1.93 -9.79
N ARG A 219 7.33 1.34 -10.26
CA ARG A 219 7.08 1.08 -11.68
C ARG A 219 5.98 2.02 -12.17
N ALA A 220 6.05 2.47 -13.42
CA ALA A 220 4.92 3.16 -14.05
C ALA A 220 3.75 2.19 -14.27
N ALA A 221 2.51 2.69 -14.24
CA ALA A 221 1.35 1.88 -14.57
C ALA A 221 1.39 1.45 -16.05
N ASP A 222 1.20 0.16 -16.33
CA ASP A 222 0.98 -0.31 -17.70
C ASP A 222 -0.38 0.18 -18.21
N ALA A 223 -0.45 1.39 -18.78
CA ALA A 223 -1.63 1.82 -19.53
C ALA A 223 -1.58 1.20 -20.93
N ARG A 224 -2.38 0.15 -21.21
CA ARG A 224 -2.71 -0.19 -22.60
C ARG A 224 -3.84 0.72 -23.04
N LEU A 225 -3.61 1.52 -24.08
CA LEU A 225 -4.68 2.21 -24.79
C LEU A 225 -5.69 1.15 -25.31
N PRO A 226 -7.01 1.41 -25.24
CA PRO A 226 -8.00 0.54 -25.85
C PRO A 226 -7.65 0.36 -27.33
N ARG A 227 -7.52 -0.90 -27.79
CA ARG A 227 -7.46 -1.21 -29.22
C ARG A 227 -8.87 -1.10 -29.80
N HIS A 228 -9.38 0.11 -29.92
CA HIS A 228 -10.47 0.39 -30.85
C HIS A 228 -9.92 1.32 -31.93
N PRO A 229 -9.97 0.92 -33.22
CA PRO A 229 -9.75 1.88 -34.28
C PRO A 229 -10.79 3.00 -34.13
N PRO A 230 -10.45 4.25 -34.47
CA PRO A 230 -11.43 5.33 -34.47
C PRO A 230 -12.61 4.90 -35.33
N ILE A 231 -13.81 4.99 -34.77
CA ILE A 231 -15.04 4.94 -35.56
C ILE A 231 -14.95 6.15 -36.49
N VAL A 232 -14.58 5.91 -37.75
CA VAL A 232 -14.68 6.92 -38.80
C VAL A 232 -16.17 7.13 -39.00
N ALA A 233 -16.70 8.26 -38.53
CA ALA A 233 -18.03 8.70 -38.90
C ALA A 233 -18.00 9.01 -40.40
N GLU A 234 -18.51 8.10 -41.23
CA GLU A 234 -18.82 8.40 -42.62
C GLU A 234 -19.78 9.59 -42.66
N HIS A 235 -19.23 10.76 -42.98
CA HIS A 235 -20.03 11.89 -43.45
C HIS A 235 -20.51 11.54 -44.86
N ALA A 236 -21.79 11.17 -44.97
CA ALA A 236 -22.48 11.22 -46.25
C ALA A 236 -22.50 12.68 -46.73
N SER A 237 -21.68 13.00 -47.72
CA SER A 237 -21.77 14.27 -48.45
C SER A 237 -22.96 14.22 -49.42
N PRO A 238 -23.72 15.31 -49.55
CA PRO A 238 -24.83 15.38 -50.50
C PRO A 238 -24.29 15.57 -51.92
N SER A 239 -24.79 14.78 -52.86
CA SER A 239 -24.56 14.95 -54.29
C SER A 239 -25.41 16.11 -54.82
N GLU A 240 -24.77 17.22 -55.18
CA GLU A 240 -25.28 18.16 -56.18
C GLU A 240 -24.54 17.89 -57.49
N GLU A 241 -25.25 17.49 -58.54
CA GLU A 241 -24.93 17.97 -59.89
C GLU A 241 -26.18 18.06 -60.76
N THR A 242 -26.17 19.15 -61.51
CA THR A 242 -27.21 19.81 -62.31
C THR A 242 -27.50 19.18 -63.68
N ALA A 243 -28.76 19.32 -64.09
CA ALA A 243 -29.25 19.74 -65.42
C ALA A 243 -28.87 18.99 -66.73
N ALA A 244 -29.90 18.47 -67.40
CA ALA A 244 -30.19 18.54 -68.85
C ALA A 244 -31.66 18.08 -69.03
N GLY A 245 -32.60 18.75 -69.71
CA GLY A 245 -32.52 19.33 -71.04
C GLY A 245 -33.14 18.33 -72.04
N GLY A 246 -34.44 18.48 -72.35
CA GLY A 246 -35.16 17.65 -73.33
C GLY A 246 -36.64 17.50 -73.05
#